data_AF-F4WVX7-F1
#
_entry.id   AF-F4WVX7-F1
#
_cell.length_a   1.000
_cell.length_b   1.000
_cell.length_c   1.000
_cell.angle_alpha   90.00
_cell.angle_beta   90.00
_cell.angle_gamma   90.00
#
_symmetry.space_group_name_H-M   'P 1'
#
loop_
_entity.id
_entity.type
_entity.pdbx_description
1 polymer ?
#
loop_
_entity_poly.entity_id
_entity_poly.type
_entity_poly.pdbx_seq_one_letter_code
_entity_poly.pdbx_strand_id
1 'polypeptide(L)'
;MEKNEFRAVIKHLYVKDLTPKEIKADNVHGTSAPAFATVYNWVNEFKRGRKFTCDASRSGRSIEAATPEIIDKVHNIVLTDRRVKVREFVEVTSISHGTVISILHEQLGIKKLPARWMFAHYNARVHTCPIAKFNEFRYELLPHPTYSPDLAPCDYFLFPNLKKWFGGKRFTIREQLIAETEAYFEGLDKSYYSDGLKKLENHWIKCIELKGDYVEK
;
A
#
# COMPACT_ATOMS: atom_id res chain seq x y z
N MET A 1 -30.35 24.78 -0.72
CA MET A 1 -31.04 23.64 -0.10
C MET A 1 -30.62 22.37 -0.83
N GLU A 2 -30.05 21.41 -0.12
CA GLU A 2 -29.63 20.12 -0.68
C GLU A 2 -30.85 19.25 -1.03
N LYS A 3 -30.67 18.31 -1.97
CA LYS A 3 -31.75 17.41 -2.41
C LYS A 3 -32.40 16.63 -1.26
N ASN A 4 -31.65 16.33 -0.20
CA ASN A 4 -32.16 15.63 0.98
C ASN A 4 -33.07 16.50 1.84
N GLU A 5 -32.80 17.81 1.92
CA GLU A 5 -33.60 18.77 2.70
C GLU A 5 -34.99 18.92 2.08
N PHE A 6 -35.09 19.02 0.75
CA PHE A 6 -36.38 19.02 0.05
C PHE A 6 -37.21 17.76 0.31
N ARG A 7 -36.56 16.60 0.41
CA ARG A 7 -37.26 15.33 0.71
C ARG A 7 -37.73 15.25 2.15
N ALA A 8 -36.99 15.84 3.09
CA ALA A 8 -37.42 15.97 4.47
C ALA A 8 -38.67 16.85 4.60
N VAL A 9 -38.71 17.98 3.88
CA VAL A 9 -39.88 18.86 3.81
C VAL A 9 -41.08 18.12 3.20
N ILE A 10 -40.90 17.42 2.08
CA ILE A 10 -41.97 16.62 1.46
C ILE A 10 -42.50 15.55 2.42
N LYS A 11 -41.61 14.87 3.16
CA LYS A 11 -41.99 13.86 4.16
C LYS A 11 -42.83 14.47 5.29
N HIS A 12 -42.41 15.62 5.81
CA HIS A 12 -43.15 16.33 6.85
C HIS A 12 -44.55 16.76 6.41
N LEU A 13 -44.66 17.31 5.19
CA LEU A 13 -45.94 17.75 4.65
C LEU A 13 -46.85 16.56 4.29
N TYR A 14 -46.29 15.42 3.90
CA TYR A 14 -47.04 14.17 3.73
C TYR A 14 -47.62 13.65 5.06
N VAL A 15 -46.86 13.74 6.17
CA VAL A 15 -47.35 13.36 7.52
C VAL A 15 -48.48 14.28 7.99
N LYS A 16 -48.59 15.50 7.45
CA LYS A 16 -49.71 16.41 7.68
C LYS A 16 -50.91 16.16 6.74
N ASP A 17 -50.95 15.02 6.07
CA ASP A 17 -52.03 14.60 5.17
C ASP A 17 -52.28 15.53 3.95
N LEU A 18 -51.26 16.31 3.56
CA LEU A 18 -51.36 17.18 2.39
C LEU A 18 -51.22 16.38 1.08
N THR A 19 -51.99 16.79 0.07
CA THR A 19 -51.92 16.21 -1.27
C THR A 19 -50.65 16.70 -2.00
N PRO A 20 -50.13 15.94 -3.00
CA PRO A 20 -48.94 16.38 -3.75
C PRO A 20 -49.06 17.76 -4.40
N LYS A 21 -50.29 18.19 -4.74
CA LYS A 21 -50.56 19.52 -5.30
C LYS A 21 -50.42 20.62 -4.26
N GLU A 22 -50.95 20.40 -3.06
CA GLU A 22 -50.79 21.32 -1.93
C GLU A 22 -49.33 21.40 -1.47
N ILE A 23 -48.63 20.26 -1.42
CA ILE A 23 -47.20 20.20 -1.08
C ILE A 23 -46.35 21.00 -2.08
N LYS A 24 -46.72 21.00 -3.37
CA LYS A 24 -46.01 21.80 -4.38
C LYS A 24 -46.32 23.30 -4.26
N ALA A 25 -47.53 23.65 -3.85
CA ALA A 25 -47.95 25.04 -3.66
C ALA A 25 -47.38 25.66 -2.37
N ASP A 26 -47.29 24.88 -1.29
CA ASP A 26 -46.73 25.26 0.01
C ASP A 26 -45.19 25.30 0.01
N ASN A 27 -44.55 24.89 -1.08
CA ASN A 27 -43.10 24.86 -1.19
C ASN A 27 -42.56 26.28 -1.41
N VAL A 28 -42.24 26.97 -0.29
CA VAL A 28 -41.80 28.38 -0.19
C VAL A 28 -40.52 28.71 -0.98
N HIS A 29 -39.90 27.73 -1.64
CA HIS A 29 -38.56 27.85 -2.21
C HIS A 29 -38.49 28.32 -3.68
N GLY A 30 -39.57 28.87 -4.24
CA GLY A 30 -39.56 29.57 -5.53
C GLY A 30 -38.85 28.80 -6.65
N THR A 31 -37.76 29.38 -7.20
CA THR A 31 -36.96 28.81 -8.30
C THR A 31 -36.14 27.58 -7.92
N SER A 32 -35.92 27.33 -6.63
CA SER A 32 -35.19 26.15 -6.13
C SER A 32 -36.11 24.98 -5.81
N ALA A 33 -37.43 25.14 -5.93
CA ALA A 33 -38.39 24.10 -5.57
C ALA A 33 -38.32 22.90 -6.55
N PRO A 34 -38.34 21.65 -6.04
CA PRO A 34 -38.32 20.45 -6.88
C PRO A 34 -39.51 20.40 -7.83
N ALA A 35 -39.32 19.83 -9.01
CA ALA A 35 -40.40 19.65 -9.99
C ALA A 35 -41.57 18.85 -9.40
N PHE A 36 -42.80 19.11 -9.87
CA PHE A 36 -43.99 18.41 -9.38
C PHE A 36 -43.87 16.88 -9.47
N ALA A 37 -43.26 16.36 -10.55
CA ALA A 37 -42.98 14.94 -10.71
C ALA A 37 -42.09 14.37 -9.59
N THR A 38 -41.12 15.15 -9.09
CA THR A 38 -40.28 14.75 -7.96
C THR A 38 -41.09 14.68 -6.67
N VAL A 39 -41.93 15.67 -6.39
CA VAL A 39 -42.83 15.69 -5.24
C VAL A 39 -43.79 14.50 -5.29
N TYR A 40 -44.42 14.27 -6.43
CA TYR A 40 -45.36 13.16 -6.66
C TYR A 40 -44.71 11.79 -6.43
N ASN A 41 -43.53 11.56 -7.01
CA ASN A 41 -42.81 10.29 -6.84
C ASN A 41 -42.41 10.04 -5.38
N TRP A 42 -41.93 11.06 -4.67
CA TRP A 42 -41.58 10.91 -3.25
C TRP A 42 -42.79 10.66 -2.35
N VAL A 43 -43.92 11.34 -2.59
CA VAL A 43 -45.16 11.06 -1.86
C VAL A 43 -45.63 9.62 -2.09
N ASN A 44 -45.53 9.11 -3.32
CA ASN A 44 -45.86 7.71 -3.61
C ASN A 44 -44.89 6.72 -2.96
N GLU A 45 -43.60 7.04 -2.88
CA GLU A 45 -42.62 6.21 -2.14
C GLU A 45 -42.91 6.20 -0.64
N PHE A 46 -43.36 7.31 -0.05
CA PHE A 46 -43.80 7.35 1.34
C PHE A 46 -45.09 6.56 1.57
N LYS A 47 -46.05 6.63 0.63
CA LYS A 47 -47.25 5.76 0.63
C LYS A 47 -46.91 4.27 0.54
N ARG A 48 -45.82 3.92 -0.15
CA ARG A 48 -45.27 2.55 -0.24
C ARG A 48 -44.49 2.12 1.02
N GLY A 49 -44.44 2.96 2.05
CA GLY A 49 -43.83 2.63 3.35
C GLY A 49 -42.35 2.96 3.47
N ARG A 50 -41.73 3.67 2.52
CA ARG A 50 -40.34 4.13 2.65
C ARG A 50 -40.22 5.13 3.81
N LYS A 51 -39.25 4.94 4.71
CA LYS A 51 -39.03 5.83 5.88
C LYS A 51 -37.86 6.80 5.72
N PHE A 52 -36.93 6.54 4.81
CA PHE A 52 -35.70 7.31 4.65
C PHE A 52 -35.78 8.30 3.48
N THR A 53 -35.14 9.46 3.63
CA THR A 53 -35.05 10.52 2.61
C THR A 53 -33.78 10.42 1.74
N CYS A 54 -32.82 9.60 2.14
CA CYS A 54 -31.59 9.36 1.39
C CYS A 54 -31.86 8.56 0.11
N ASP A 55 -31.00 8.74 -0.90
CA ASP A 55 -30.98 7.86 -2.05
C ASP A 55 -30.64 6.44 -1.60
N ALA A 56 -31.39 5.45 -2.11
CA ALA A 56 -30.98 4.06 -1.98
C ALA A 56 -29.65 3.85 -2.73
N SER A 57 -28.85 2.90 -2.25
CA SER A 57 -27.67 2.44 -2.98
C SER A 57 -28.07 2.13 -4.42
N ARG A 58 -27.44 2.81 -5.38
CA ARG A 58 -27.68 2.54 -6.79
C ARG A 58 -27.11 1.16 -7.10
N SER A 59 -27.88 0.30 -7.76
CA SER A 59 -27.33 -0.88 -8.40
C SER A 59 -26.42 -0.43 -9.53
N GLY A 60 -25.11 -0.39 -9.28
CA GLY A 60 -24.11 -0.31 -10.33
C GLY A 60 -24.12 -1.60 -11.17
N ARG A 61 -23.38 -1.60 -12.29
CA ARG A 61 -23.15 -2.83 -13.06
C ARG A 61 -22.49 -3.87 -12.13
N SER A 62 -23.13 -5.01 -11.93
CA SER A 62 -22.53 -6.15 -11.23
C SER A 62 -21.29 -6.62 -11.99
N ILE A 63 -20.20 -6.85 -11.27
CA ILE A 63 -19.04 -7.58 -11.81
C ILE A 63 -19.43 -9.06 -11.71
N GLU A 64 -20.23 -9.54 -12.66
CA GLU A 64 -20.62 -10.96 -12.75
C GLU A 64 -19.42 -11.90 -12.94
N ALA A 65 -18.25 -11.36 -13.29
CA ALA A 65 -17.03 -12.12 -13.56
C ALA A 65 -16.17 -12.44 -12.31
N ALA A 66 -16.60 -12.05 -11.10
CA ALA A 66 -15.86 -12.30 -9.85
C ALA A 66 -16.51 -13.42 -9.04
N THR A 67 -16.47 -14.65 -9.55
CA THR A 67 -16.91 -15.82 -8.77
C THR A 67 -15.89 -16.10 -7.64
N PRO A 68 -16.30 -16.74 -6.53
CA PRO A 68 -15.40 -17.05 -5.42
C PRO A 68 -14.15 -17.83 -5.86
N GLU A 69 -14.29 -18.75 -6.83
CA GLU A 69 -13.19 -19.56 -7.35
C GLU A 69 -12.15 -18.71 -8.10
N ILE A 70 -12.62 -17.68 -8.80
CA ILE A 70 -11.77 -16.71 -9.49
C ILE A 70 -11.00 -15.85 -8.47
N ILE A 71 -11.67 -15.42 -7.40
CA ILE A 71 -11.04 -14.65 -6.32
C ILE A 71 -9.95 -15.49 -5.64
N ASP A 72 -10.24 -16.74 -5.32
CA ASP A 72 -9.27 -17.67 -4.72
C ASP A 72 -8.08 -17.94 -5.64
N LYS A 73 -8.33 -18.07 -6.95
CA LYS A 73 -7.26 -18.25 -7.94
C LYS A 73 -6.34 -17.02 -8.00
N VAL A 74 -6.91 -15.81 -8.01
CA VAL A 74 -6.14 -14.55 -7.95
C VAL A 74 -5.36 -14.47 -6.63
N HIS A 75 -5.98 -14.83 -5.51
CA HIS A 75 -5.35 -14.81 -4.20
C HIS A 75 -4.14 -15.77 -4.12
N ASN A 76 -4.27 -16.99 -4.64
CA ASN A 76 -3.19 -17.98 -4.66
C ASN A 76 -1.98 -17.53 -5.51
N ILE A 77 -2.23 -16.86 -6.64
CA ILE A 77 -1.15 -16.30 -7.48
C ILE A 77 -0.39 -15.21 -6.73
N VAL A 78 -1.10 -14.30 -6.03
CA VAL A 78 -0.46 -13.25 -5.20
C VAL A 78 0.36 -13.85 -4.07
N LEU A 79 -0.12 -14.92 -3.42
CA LEU A 79 0.60 -15.58 -2.35
C LEU A 79 1.88 -16.27 -2.83
N THR A 80 1.85 -16.81 -4.05
CA THR A 80 3.00 -17.48 -4.67
C THR A 80 4.07 -16.47 -5.10
N ASP A 81 3.68 -15.37 -5.75
CA ASP A 81 4.58 -14.27 -6.09
C ASP A 81 3.89 -12.90 -5.88
N ARG A 82 4.41 -12.13 -4.94
CA ARG A 82 3.88 -10.82 -4.57
C ARG A 82 4.27 -9.70 -5.55
N ARG A 83 5.11 -9.99 -6.55
CA ARG A 83 5.60 -9.01 -7.54
C ARG A 83 4.98 -9.17 -8.94
N VAL A 84 4.00 -10.07 -9.08
CA VAL A 84 3.29 -10.36 -10.33
C VAL A 84 2.61 -9.11 -10.87
N LYS A 85 2.73 -8.90 -12.19
CA LYS A 85 2.10 -7.77 -12.87
C LYS A 85 0.63 -8.08 -13.18
N VAL A 86 -0.24 -7.07 -13.18
CA VAL A 86 -1.66 -7.23 -13.55
C VAL A 86 -1.84 -7.88 -14.94
N ARG A 87 -0.91 -7.66 -15.88
CA ARG A 87 -0.93 -8.35 -17.19
C ARG A 87 -0.76 -9.86 -17.09
N GLU A 88 0.13 -10.33 -16.22
CA GLU A 88 0.36 -11.76 -15.99
C GLU A 88 -0.89 -12.41 -15.36
N PHE A 89 -1.60 -11.69 -14.48
CA PHE A 89 -2.92 -12.13 -14.00
C PHE A 89 -3.92 -12.30 -15.14
N VAL A 90 -4.01 -11.31 -16.03
CA VAL A 90 -4.92 -11.36 -17.21
C VAL A 90 -4.59 -12.57 -18.08
N GLU A 91 -3.31 -12.86 -18.32
CA GLU A 91 -2.86 -14.01 -19.11
C GLU A 91 -3.23 -15.35 -18.46
N VAL A 92 -3.02 -15.50 -17.15
CA VAL A 92 -3.26 -16.77 -16.42
C VAL A 92 -4.74 -17.02 -16.16
N THR A 93 -5.52 -15.96 -15.95
CA THR A 93 -6.93 -16.06 -15.54
C THR A 93 -7.91 -15.76 -16.67
N SER A 94 -7.45 -15.18 -17.79
CA SER A 94 -8.30 -14.67 -18.88
C SER A 94 -9.35 -13.65 -18.42
N ILE A 95 -9.11 -13.00 -17.27
CA ILE A 95 -10.00 -11.99 -16.69
C ILE A 95 -9.62 -10.61 -17.25
N SER A 96 -10.60 -9.72 -17.39
CA SER A 96 -10.32 -8.34 -17.79
C SER A 96 -9.42 -7.61 -16.79
N HIS A 97 -8.53 -6.75 -17.29
CA HIS A 97 -7.62 -5.96 -16.46
C HIS A 97 -8.33 -5.14 -15.36
N GLY A 98 -9.53 -4.59 -15.66
CA GLY A 98 -10.32 -3.83 -14.70
C GLY A 98 -10.89 -4.69 -13.57
N THR A 99 -11.34 -5.90 -13.90
CA THR A 99 -11.86 -6.87 -12.93
C THR A 99 -10.76 -7.35 -11.99
N VAL A 100 -9.54 -7.62 -12.49
CA VAL A 100 -8.39 -7.98 -11.65
C VAL A 100 -8.08 -6.87 -10.63
N ILE A 101 -8.09 -5.60 -11.05
CA ILE A 101 -7.86 -4.47 -10.13
C ILE A 101 -8.95 -4.38 -9.07
N SER A 102 -10.23 -4.49 -9.45
CA SER A 102 -11.34 -4.47 -8.48
C SER A 102 -11.24 -5.64 -7.50
N ILE A 103 -10.94 -6.86 -7.96
CA ILE A 103 -10.73 -8.01 -7.07
C ILE A 103 -9.56 -7.74 -6.10
N LEU A 104 -8.41 -7.27 -6.60
CA LEU A 104 -7.26 -6.97 -5.75
C LEU A 104 -7.57 -5.88 -4.72
N HIS A 105 -8.19 -4.77 -5.13
CA HIS A 105 -8.37 -3.60 -4.28
C HIS A 105 -9.62 -3.67 -3.39
N GLU A 106 -10.75 -4.12 -3.92
CA GLU A 106 -12.07 -4.07 -3.26
C GLU A 106 -12.38 -5.38 -2.52
N GLN A 107 -12.05 -6.54 -3.09
CA GLN A 107 -12.34 -7.85 -2.49
C GLN A 107 -11.21 -8.31 -1.56
N LEU A 108 -9.96 -8.26 -2.04
CA LEU A 108 -8.79 -8.73 -1.29
C LEU A 108 -8.12 -7.62 -0.45
N GLY A 109 -8.47 -6.34 -0.65
CA GLY A 109 -7.89 -5.21 0.08
C GLY A 109 -6.39 -5.00 -0.18
N ILE A 110 -5.83 -5.62 -1.21
CA ILE A 110 -4.42 -5.54 -1.57
C ILE A 110 -4.15 -4.20 -2.23
N LYS A 111 -3.19 -3.46 -1.67
CA LYS A 111 -2.70 -2.20 -2.23
C LYS A 111 -1.30 -2.40 -2.78
N LYS A 112 -1.05 -1.87 -3.97
CA LYS A 112 0.30 -1.79 -4.51
C LYS A 112 1.13 -0.87 -3.61
N LEU A 113 2.09 -1.45 -2.90
CA LEU A 113 3.11 -0.67 -2.22
C LEU A 113 4.14 -0.21 -3.26
N PRO A 114 4.47 1.08 -3.33
CA PRO A 114 5.63 1.49 -4.09
C PRO A 114 6.86 0.83 -3.46
N ALA A 115 7.66 0.13 -4.27
CA ALA A 115 8.95 -0.37 -3.82
C ALA A 115 9.81 0.85 -3.46
N ARG A 116 9.94 1.10 -2.16
CA ARG A 116 10.79 2.16 -1.61
C ARG A 116 12.14 1.55 -1.30
N TRP A 117 13.17 2.20 -1.82
CA TRP A 117 14.54 1.81 -1.56
C TRP A 117 14.92 2.32 -0.18
N MET A 118 15.19 1.38 0.73
CA MET A 118 15.67 1.66 2.08
C MET A 118 17.19 1.71 2.06
N PHE A 119 17.76 2.85 2.47
CA PHE A 119 19.20 3.00 2.61
C PHE A 119 19.58 2.85 4.08
N ALA A 120 20.44 1.88 4.39
CA ALA A 120 20.98 1.66 5.74
C ALA A 120 22.47 2.02 5.73
N HIS A 121 22.85 3.08 6.44
CA HIS A 121 24.24 3.56 6.51
C HIS A 121 24.58 4.12 7.89
N TYR A 122 25.87 4.22 8.22
CA TYR A 122 26.33 4.81 9.47
C TYR A 122 26.08 6.32 9.53
N ASN A 123 25.69 6.79 10.71
CA ASN A 123 25.55 8.21 11.03
C ASN A 123 26.91 8.91 11.26
N ALA A 124 27.94 8.65 10.45
CA ALA A 124 29.17 9.44 10.55
C ALA A 124 28.89 10.88 10.09
N ARG A 125 29.55 11.89 10.69
CA ARG A 125 29.27 13.33 10.43
C ARG A 125 29.19 13.69 8.94
N VAL A 126 30.09 13.14 8.11
CA VAL A 126 30.11 13.33 6.66
C VAL A 126 28.89 12.76 5.91
N HIS A 127 28.16 11.83 6.51
CA HIS A 127 26.93 11.24 5.98
C HIS A 127 25.65 11.92 6.47
N THR A 128 25.75 13.01 7.24
CA THR A 128 24.58 13.83 7.63
C THR A 128 24.23 14.88 6.57
N CYS A 129 25.22 15.35 5.81
CA CYS A 129 25.05 16.30 4.70
C CYS A 129 24.27 15.79 3.45
N PRO A 130 24.20 14.49 3.10
CA PRO A 130 23.47 14.01 1.91
C PRO A 130 21.96 13.81 2.10
N ILE A 131 21.37 14.08 3.28
CA ILE A 131 19.92 13.89 3.54
C ILE A 131 19.06 14.61 2.48
N ALA A 132 19.49 15.79 2.02
CA ALA A 132 18.81 16.52 0.95
C ALA A 132 18.79 15.77 -0.41
N LYS A 133 19.89 15.08 -0.76
CA LYS A 133 19.98 14.27 -1.99
C LYS A 133 19.19 12.97 -1.89
N PHE A 134 19.13 12.35 -0.71
CA PHE A 134 18.31 11.15 -0.52
C PHE A 134 16.83 11.43 -0.76
N ASN A 135 16.34 12.59 -0.32
CA ASN A 135 14.97 13.04 -0.59
C ASN A 135 14.70 13.26 -2.08
N GLU A 136 15.66 13.82 -2.83
CA GLU A 136 15.57 14.00 -4.28
C GLU A 136 15.40 12.66 -5.01
N PHE A 137 16.20 11.65 -4.64
CA PHE A 137 16.12 10.30 -5.21
C PHE A 137 15.00 9.43 -4.62
N ARG A 138 14.20 9.97 -3.69
CA ARG A 138 13.10 9.26 -2.99
C ARG A 138 13.57 8.00 -2.23
N TYR A 139 14.81 8.01 -1.74
CA TYR A 139 15.30 7.00 -0.81
C TYR A 139 14.75 7.26 0.59
N GLU A 140 14.37 6.19 1.29
CA GLU A 140 14.06 6.28 2.72
C GLU A 140 15.29 5.87 3.52
N LEU A 141 15.69 6.72 4.45
CA LEU A 141 16.80 6.43 5.35
C LEU A 141 16.29 5.55 6.50
N LEU A 142 16.89 4.38 6.65
CA LEU A 142 16.63 3.52 7.80
C LEU A 142 17.33 4.13 9.02
N PRO A 143 16.62 4.37 10.15
CA PRO A 143 17.25 4.83 11.37
C PRO A 143 18.32 3.83 11.81
N HIS A 144 19.55 4.32 11.98
CA HIS A 144 20.65 3.51 12.49
C HIS A 144 21.15 4.13 13.80
N PRO A 145 21.28 3.36 14.89
CA PRO A 145 21.82 3.87 16.14
C PRO A 145 23.31 4.21 16.02
N THR A 146 23.78 5.17 16.83
CA THR A 146 25.18 5.57 16.82
C THR A 146 26.05 4.44 17.41
N TYR A 147 27.20 4.17 16.80
CA TYR A 147 28.18 3.16 17.25
C TYR A 147 27.64 1.72 17.31
N SER A 148 26.76 1.31 16.38
CA SER A 148 26.15 -0.03 16.36
C SER A 148 26.58 -0.88 15.15
N PRO A 149 27.86 -1.31 15.08
CA PRO A 149 28.35 -2.12 13.97
C PRO A 149 27.77 -3.53 13.91
N ASP A 150 27.27 -4.01 15.03
CA ASP A 150 26.50 -5.24 15.15
C ASP A 150 25.14 -5.17 14.44
N LEU A 151 24.65 -3.97 14.10
CA LEU A 151 23.40 -3.78 13.33
C LEU A 151 23.64 -3.35 11.88
N ALA A 152 24.90 -3.32 11.42
CA ALA A 152 25.27 -2.98 10.06
C ALA A 152 25.71 -4.25 9.28
N PRO A 153 24.95 -4.69 8.24
CA PRO A 153 25.29 -5.89 7.47
C PRO A 153 26.69 -5.87 6.86
N CYS A 154 27.20 -4.69 6.52
CA CYS A 154 28.57 -4.55 6.04
C CYS A 154 29.59 -4.97 7.12
N ASP A 155 29.39 -4.60 8.37
CA ASP A 155 30.37 -4.75 9.45
C ASP A 155 30.27 -6.08 10.20
N TYR A 156 29.06 -6.60 10.39
CA TYR A 156 28.90 -7.92 11.02
C TYR A 156 29.05 -9.08 10.03
N PHE A 157 28.80 -8.89 8.73
CA PHE A 157 28.78 -9.98 7.75
C PHE A 157 29.77 -9.80 6.60
N LEU A 158 29.68 -8.72 5.82
CA LEU A 158 30.45 -8.60 4.58
C LEU A 158 31.95 -8.44 4.81
N PHE A 159 32.36 -7.43 5.58
CA PHE A 159 33.75 -7.09 5.81
C PHE A 159 34.53 -8.17 6.59
N PRO A 160 33.96 -8.85 7.61
CA PRO A 160 34.65 -9.97 8.23
C PRO A 160 35.04 -11.08 7.24
N ASN A 161 34.16 -11.42 6.30
CA ASN A 161 34.44 -12.45 5.29
C ASN A 161 35.42 -11.94 4.22
N LEU A 162 35.31 -10.67 3.82
CA LEU A 162 36.28 -10.04 2.93
C LEU A 162 37.69 -9.98 3.56
N LYS A 163 37.78 -9.68 4.86
CA LYS A 163 39.06 -9.70 5.60
C LYS A 163 39.67 -11.09 5.63
N LYS A 164 38.86 -12.15 5.78
CA LYS A 164 39.34 -13.54 5.68
C LYS A 164 39.87 -13.85 4.28
N TRP A 165 39.18 -13.40 3.23
CA TRP A 165 39.63 -13.57 1.84
C TRP A 165 40.99 -12.91 1.57
N PHE A 166 41.23 -11.73 2.16
CA PHE A 166 42.51 -11.04 2.07
C PHE A 166 43.57 -11.56 3.04
N GLY A 167 43.21 -12.46 3.96
CA GLY A 167 44.12 -13.02 4.94
C GLY A 167 45.34 -13.64 4.27
N GLY A 168 46.53 -13.14 4.60
CA GLY A 168 47.81 -13.64 4.07
C GLY A 168 48.20 -13.12 2.68
N LYS A 169 47.33 -12.38 1.97
CA LYS A 169 47.67 -11.76 0.68
C LYS A 169 48.45 -10.46 0.91
N ARG A 170 49.44 -10.19 0.06
CA ARG A 170 50.20 -8.93 0.03
C ARG A 170 50.04 -8.30 -1.34
N PHE A 171 49.65 -7.03 -1.36
CA PHE A 171 49.46 -6.26 -2.58
C PHE A 171 50.52 -5.17 -2.63
N THR A 172 51.27 -5.10 -3.72
CA THR A 172 52.31 -4.07 -3.92
C THR A 172 51.79 -2.88 -4.73
N ILE A 173 50.75 -3.11 -5.54
CA ILE A 173 50.10 -2.09 -6.36
C ILE A 173 48.59 -2.12 -6.15
N ARG A 174 47.96 -0.96 -6.34
CA ARG A 174 46.51 -0.79 -6.13
C ARG A 174 45.69 -1.64 -7.10
N GLU A 175 46.16 -1.81 -8.32
CA GLU A 175 45.46 -2.52 -9.38
C GLU A 175 45.31 -4.01 -9.03
N GLN A 176 46.29 -4.60 -8.35
CA GLN A 176 46.19 -5.97 -7.81
C GLN A 176 45.12 -6.07 -6.72
N LEU A 177 45.05 -5.08 -5.82
CA LEU A 177 44.03 -5.05 -4.78
C LEU A 177 42.63 -4.92 -5.39
N ILE A 178 42.45 -4.06 -6.40
CA ILE A 178 41.17 -3.89 -7.10
C ILE A 178 40.76 -5.19 -7.76
N ALA A 179 41.63 -5.80 -8.58
CA ALA A 179 41.33 -7.05 -9.27
C ALA A 179 40.97 -8.19 -8.30
N GLU A 180 41.69 -8.30 -7.18
CA GLU A 180 41.41 -9.31 -6.15
C GLU A 180 40.09 -9.04 -5.42
N THR A 181 39.73 -7.77 -5.25
CA THR A 181 38.44 -7.35 -4.66
C THR A 181 37.30 -7.68 -5.61
N GLU A 182 37.45 -7.36 -6.90
CA GLU A 182 36.46 -7.67 -7.95
C GLU A 182 36.25 -9.19 -8.04
N ALA A 183 37.34 -9.97 -8.09
CA ALA A 183 37.27 -11.43 -8.11
C ALA A 183 36.52 -12.00 -6.90
N TYR A 184 36.70 -11.43 -5.70
CA TYR A 184 35.93 -11.83 -4.53
C TYR A 184 34.42 -11.61 -4.73
N PHE A 185 34.03 -10.41 -5.17
CA PHE A 185 32.61 -10.08 -5.33
C PHE A 185 31.95 -10.81 -6.50
N GLU A 186 32.66 -11.06 -7.59
CA GLU A 186 32.20 -11.86 -8.73
C GLU A 186 31.97 -13.33 -8.34
N GLY A 187 32.76 -13.86 -7.40
CA GLY A 187 32.60 -15.21 -6.88
C GLY A 187 31.41 -15.41 -5.93
N LEU A 188 30.74 -14.33 -5.50
CA LEU A 188 29.62 -14.41 -4.56
C LEU A 188 28.27 -14.51 -5.29
N ASP A 189 27.51 -15.55 -4.97
CA ASP A 189 26.13 -15.68 -5.46
C ASP A 189 25.18 -14.66 -4.82
N LYS A 190 24.06 -14.36 -5.48
CA LYS A 190 23.01 -13.48 -4.96
C LYS A 190 22.48 -13.95 -3.60
N SER A 191 22.40 -15.26 -3.37
CA SER A 191 21.97 -15.85 -2.09
C SER A 191 22.83 -15.39 -0.92
N TYR A 192 24.15 -15.23 -1.12
CA TYR A 192 25.09 -14.81 -0.08
C TYR A 192 24.70 -13.47 0.56
N TYR A 193 24.38 -12.46 -0.27
CA TYR A 193 23.94 -11.15 0.21
C TYR A 193 22.58 -11.24 0.90
N SER A 194 21.67 -12.04 0.35
CA SER A 194 20.35 -12.24 0.93
C SER A 194 20.44 -12.86 2.33
N ASP A 195 21.35 -13.80 2.54
CA ASP A 195 21.53 -14.48 3.82
C ASP A 195 22.18 -13.56 4.86
N GLY A 196 23.11 -12.70 4.45
CA GLY A 196 23.63 -11.63 5.29
C GLY A 196 22.56 -10.66 5.77
N LEU A 197 21.65 -10.26 4.89
CA LEU A 197 20.53 -9.37 5.21
C LEU A 197 19.46 -10.02 6.09
N LYS A 198 19.13 -11.30 5.86
CA LYS A 198 18.18 -12.04 6.71
C LYS A 198 18.64 -12.11 8.17
N LYS A 199 19.95 -12.13 8.42
CA LYS A 199 20.50 -12.11 9.79
C LYS A 199 20.19 -10.81 10.53
N LEU A 200 19.89 -9.71 9.84
CA LEU A 200 19.61 -8.41 10.47
C LEU A 200 18.40 -8.49 11.43
N GLU A 201 17.39 -9.27 11.08
CA GLU A 201 16.21 -9.49 11.94
C GLU A 201 16.61 -10.10 13.28
N ASN A 202 17.43 -11.15 13.26
CA ASN A 202 17.94 -11.79 14.47
C ASN A 202 18.80 -10.83 15.32
N HIS A 203 19.59 -9.97 14.66
CA HIS A 203 20.40 -8.97 15.35
C HIS A 203 19.53 -7.89 16.02
N TRP A 204 18.45 -7.44 15.37
CA TRP A 204 17.49 -6.53 15.99
C TRP A 204 16.79 -7.15 17.20
N ILE A 205 16.35 -8.41 17.09
CA ILE A 205 15.72 -9.13 18.21
C ILE A 205 16.68 -9.20 19.40
N LYS A 206 17.93 -9.62 19.17
CA LYS A 206 18.96 -9.68 20.22
C LYS A 206 19.26 -8.31 20.83
N CYS A 207 19.37 -7.27 20.01
CA CYS A 207 19.59 -5.89 20.49
C CYS A 207 18.46 -5.44 21.43
N ILE A 208 17.20 -5.80 21.12
CA ILE A 208 16.04 -5.51 21.98
C ILE A 208 16.11 -6.31 23.28
N GLU A 209 16.42 -7.61 23.21
CA GLU A 209 16.57 -8.49 24.39
C GLU A 209 17.66 -8.00 25.34
N LEU A 210 18.78 -7.54 24.76
CA LEU A 210 19.92 -6.96 25.47
C LEU A 210 19.71 -5.48 25.86
N LYS A 211 18.52 -4.92 25.67
CA LYS A 211 18.16 -3.53 26.03
C LYS A 211 19.11 -2.48 25.43
N GLY A 212 19.63 -2.73 24.23
CA GLY A 212 20.56 -1.85 23.53
C GLY A 212 22.03 -2.11 23.80
N ASP A 213 22.39 -3.13 24.60
CA ASP A 213 23.78 -3.59 24.70
C ASP A 213 24.20 -4.32 23.41
N TYR A 214 25.53 -4.40 23.21
CA TYR A 214 26.14 -4.98 22.02
C TYR A 214 25.80 -6.46 21.86
N VAL A 215 25.44 -6.85 20.63
CA VAL A 215 25.25 -8.26 20.27
C VAL A 215 26.63 -8.91 20.08
N GLU A 216 26.99 -9.86 20.95
CA GLU A 216 28.21 -10.64 20.79
C GLU A 216 28.20 -11.49 19.49
N LYS A 217 29.39 -11.65 18.90
CA LYS A 217 29.62 -12.34 17.61
C LYS A 217 29.64 -13.85 17.72
#